data_AF-A0A8J6LUR8-F1
#
_entry.id   AF-A0A8J6LUR8-F1
#
_cell.length_a   1.000
_cell.length_b   1.000
_cell.length_c   1.000
_cell.angle_alpha   90.00
_cell.angle_beta   90.00
_cell.angle_gamma   90.00
#
_symmetry.space_group_name_H-M   'P 1'
#
loop_
_entity.id
_entity.type
_entity.pdbx_description
1 polymer ?
#
loop_
_entity_poly.entity_id
_entity_poly.type
_entity_poly.pdbx_seq_one_letter_code
_entity_poly.pdbx_strand_id
1 'polypeptide(L)'
;MLSAFLSAFRTPDLRKKLLFTLFIIVLYRLGATIPSPGVSYGNVQRCIDQLSTGDQSPVFTLLNLFSGGALLQLTVFALGIMPYITASIILQLLTVVIPRLEQLKKEGQSGQAKITQYTRYLTLGLAVLQASGFVALAKSGQLFGGQCTTADTEAIPVNTVLPNWLTLTCLVITMTAGTGVIMWLGEMITDKGVGNGMSVLIFTSIAARLPSEGWQIWQRNKFTFALILAIGLVIIALVIFIEQAQRRVPVQYAKRMVGRRMYGGTSTYIPLKVNQAGVIPVIFASSLLYLPTLALQLLDQNNLPGWAQWVNKWVIPQDSWVHVLLYFAMIIFFTYFYVAITFNPTEVADNMKKYGGFIPGIRPGRPTAEYLDYILSRITLPGAIYLGIIAVLPNLFIGMVGGNLQNFPFGGTAVLIIVGVGLETVKQIESQLMQRNYEGFLR
;
A
#
# COMPACT_ATOMS: atom_id res chain seq x y z
N MET A 1 9.25 19.43 -14.82
CA MET A 1 9.60 18.34 -13.86
C MET A 1 11.03 17.81 -14.03
N LEU A 2 11.54 17.62 -15.26
CA LEU A 2 12.93 17.17 -15.48
C LEU A 2 14.02 18.12 -14.92
N SER A 3 13.80 19.44 -15.00
CA SER A 3 14.67 20.45 -14.38
C SER A 3 14.70 20.35 -12.85
N ALA A 4 13.61 19.93 -12.21
CA ALA A 4 13.51 19.74 -10.76
C ALA A 4 14.34 18.53 -10.28
N PHE A 5 14.39 17.44 -11.06
CA PHE A 5 15.25 16.29 -10.77
C PHE A 5 16.74 16.62 -10.86
N LEU A 6 17.16 17.33 -11.91
CA LEU A 6 18.55 17.78 -12.06
C LEU A 6 18.97 18.78 -10.96
N SER A 7 18.06 19.65 -10.53
CA SER A 7 18.32 20.60 -9.43
C SER A 7 18.26 19.93 -8.04
N ALA A 8 17.45 18.88 -7.86
CA ALA A 8 17.45 18.05 -6.65
C ALA A 8 18.81 17.35 -6.43
N PHE A 9 19.46 16.88 -7.49
CA PHE A 9 20.81 16.29 -7.40
C PHE A 9 21.92 17.33 -7.19
N ARG A 10 21.71 18.59 -7.58
CA ARG A 10 22.68 19.69 -7.36
C ARG A 10 22.69 20.20 -5.94
N THR A 11 21.59 20.07 -5.20
CA THR A 11 21.50 20.57 -3.82
C THR A 11 22.07 19.55 -2.83
N PRO A 12 23.07 19.91 -2.00
CA PRO A 12 23.81 18.94 -1.20
C PRO A 12 22.94 18.23 -0.14
N ASP A 13 21.93 18.89 0.42
CA ASP A 13 21.04 18.30 1.43
C ASP A 13 20.06 17.29 0.82
N LEU A 14 19.37 17.67 -0.26
CA LEU A 14 18.45 16.77 -0.98
C LEU A 14 19.21 15.58 -1.57
N ARG A 15 20.42 15.80 -2.10
CA ARG A 15 21.29 14.71 -2.55
C ARG A 15 21.63 13.74 -1.42
N LYS A 16 21.98 14.21 -0.23
CA LYS A 16 22.24 13.34 0.94
C LYS A 16 21.00 12.53 1.31
N LYS A 17 19.83 13.16 1.35
CA LYS A 17 18.56 12.47 1.65
C LYS A 17 18.21 11.42 0.59
N LEU A 18 18.34 11.76 -0.69
CA LEU A 18 18.10 10.84 -1.81
C LEU A 18 19.07 9.65 -1.80
N LEU A 19 20.37 9.89 -1.60
CA LEU A 19 21.36 8.83 -1.48
C LEU A 19 21.10 7.94 -0.27
N PHE A 20 20.67 8.51 0.86
CA PHE A 20 20.29 7.74 2.04
C PHE A 20 19.05 6.86 1.78
N THR A 21 18.01 7.40 1.13
CA THR A 21 16.85 6.59 0.72
C THR A 21 17.23 5.47 -0.24
N LEU A 22 18.08 5.75 -1.24
CA LEU A 22 18.55 4.74 -2.19
C LEU A 22 19.41 3.66 -1.50
N PHE A 23 20.27 4.06 -0.56
CA PHE A 23 21.06 3.13 0.24
C PHE A 23 20.17 2.17 1.06
N ILE A 24 19.11 2.69 1.71
CA ILE A 24 18.16 1.83 2.42
C ILE A 24 17.41 0.90 1.46
N ILE A 25 17.01 1.38 0.28
CA ILE A 25 16.37 0.54 -0.75
C ILE A 25 17.28 -0.63 -1.14
N VAL A 26 18.58 -0.39 -1.31
CA VAL A 26 19.56 -1.43 -1.60
C VAL A 26 19.68 -2.42 -0.44
N LEU A 27 19.74 -1.95 0.81
CA LEU A 27 19.77 -2.82 1.98
C LEU A 27 18.51 -3.68 2.12
N TYR A 28 17.33 -3.08 1.91
CA TYR A 28 16.06 -3.79 1.90
C TYR A 28 16.06 -4.90 0.84
N ARG A 29 16.62 -4.62 -0.34
CA ARG A 29 16.77 -5.60 -1.42
C ARG A 29 17.72 -6.73 -1.11
N LEU A 30 18.87 -6.43 -0.54
CA LEU A 30 19.83 -7.46 -0.15
C LEU A 30 19.20 -8.42 0.86
N GLY A 31 18.49 -7.92 1.87
CA GLY A 31 17.80 -8.79 2.82
C GLY A 31 16.63 -9.58 2.22
N ALA A 32 16.00 -9.09 1.14
CA ALA A 32 14.99 -9.82 0.38
C ALA A 32 15.57 -10.95 -0.50
N THR A 33 16.90 -11.06 -0.63
CA THR A 33 17.59 -12.15 -1.33
C THR A 33 18.27 -13.15 -0.39
N ILE A 34 18.41 -12.83 0.90
CA ILE A 34 19.07 -13.69 1.87
C ILE A 34 18.04 -14.73 2.39
N PRO A 35 18.24 -16.04 2.13
CA PRO A 35 17.33 -17.07 2.61
C PRO A 35 17.37 -17.17 4.13
N SER A 36 16.24 -17.54 4.74
CA SER A 36 16.19 -17.77 6.19
C SER A 36 16.95 -19.04 6.58
N PRO A 37 17.51 -19.10 7.80
CA PRO A 37 18.13 -20.33 8.32
C PRO A 37 17.16 -21.51 8.26
N GLY A 38 17.64 -22.66 7.78
CA GLY A 38 16.85 -23.89 7.67
C GLY A 38 16.04 -24.04 6.37
N VAL A 39 16.13 -23.09 5.43
CA VAL A 39 15.50 -23.17 4.10
C VAL A 39 16.52 -23.60 3.05
N SER A 40 16.17 -24.59 2.23
CA SER A 40 16.99 -24.98 1.07
C SER A 40 16.63 -24.13 -0.15
N TYR A 41 17.50 -23.20 -0.52
CA TYR A 41 17.29 -22.30 -1.67
C TYR A 41 17.10 -23.07 -2.99
N GLY A 42 17.87 -24.15 -3.20
CA GLY A 42 17.78 -24.97 -4.41
C GLY A 42 16.45 -25.73 -4.52
N ASN A 43 15.88 -26.20 -3.41
CA ASN A 43 14.59 -26.90 -3.41
C ASN A 43 13.44 -25.92 -3.59
N VAL A 44 13.49 -24.77 -2.91
CA VAL A 44 12.51 -23.70 -3.06
C VAL A 44 12.47 -23.18 -4.50
N GLN A 45 13.61 -23.05 -5.17
CA GLN A 45 13.63 -22.59 -6.56
C GLN A 45 13.02 -23.62 -7.51
N ARG A 46 13.30 -24.92 -7.32
CA ARG A 46 12.64 -26.01 -8.08
C ARG A 46 11.12 -26.01 -7.85
N CYS A 47 10.68 -25.78 -6.62
CA CYS A 47 9.27 -25.63 -6.27
C CYS A 47 8.62 -24.44 -7.00
N ILE A 48 9.28 -23.29 -7.05
CA ILE A 48 8.79 -22.10 -7.76
C ILE A 48 8.74 -22.36 -9.27
N ASP A 49 9.75 -23.03 -9.83
CA ASP A 49 9.78 -23.37 -11.26
C ASP A 49 8.64 -24.34 -11.63
N GLN A 50 8.33 -25.32 -10.77
CA GLN A 50 7.20 -26.23 -10.94
C GLN A 50 5.85 -25.50 -10.81
N LEU A 51 5.72 -24.58 -9.85
CA LEU A 51 4.54 -23.72 -9.69
C LEU A 51 4.33 -22.74 -10.84
N SER A 52 5.38 -22.41 -11.58
CA SER A 52 5.25 -21.58 -12.79
C SER A 52 4.53 -22.33 -13.92
N THR A 53 4.39 -23.65 -13.80
CA THR A 53 3.68 -24.53 -14.74
C THR A 53 2.32 -25.04 -14.23
N GLY A 54 1.98 -24.79 -12.95
CA GLY A 54 0.69 -25.17 -12.35
C GLY A 54 -0.19 -23.96 -12.02
N ASP A 55 -1.47 -24.22 -11.72
CA ASP A 55 -2.40 -23.18 -11.25
C ASP A 55 -1.93 -22.61 -9.91
N GLN A 56 -1.37 -21.40 -9.94
CA GLN A 56 -0.98 -20.69 -8.72
C GLN A 56 -2.23 -20.28 -7.95
N SER A 57 -2.23 -20.50 -6.63
CA SER A 57 -3.25 -19.88 -5.77
C SER A 57 -3.13 -18.35 -5.88
N PRO A 58 -4.15 -17.63 -6.39
CA PRO A 58 -4.07 -16.19 -6.69
C PRO A 58 -3.74 -15.32 -5.47
N VAL A 59 -4.03 -15.86 -4.28
CA VAL A 59 -3.73 -15.26 -2.99
C VAL A 59 -2.22 -15.13 -2.76
N PHE A 60 -1.44 -16.18 -3.08
CA PHE A 60 0.01 -16.14 -2.89
C PHE A 60 0.68 -15.19 -3.88
N THR A 61 0.14 -15.03 -5.09
CA THR A 61 0.60 -14.03 -6.07
C THR A 61 0.52 -12.61 -5.50
N LEU A 62 -0.59 -12.25 -4.84
CA LEU A 62 -0.78 -10.92 -4.23
C LEU A 62 0.16 -10.69 -3.03
N LEU A 63 0.33 -11.68 -2.16
CA LEU A 63 1.25 -11.57 -1.02
C LEU A 63 2.71 -11.47 -1.49
N ASN A 64 3.03 -12.24 -2.52
CA ASN A 64 4.34 -12.20 -3.13
C ASN A 64 4.57 -10.79 -3.74
N LEU A 65 3.56 -10.19 -4.38
CA LEU A 65 3.61 -8.83 -4.91
C LEU A 65 4.01 -7.81 -3.84
N PHE A 66 3.36 -7.83 -2.67
CA PHE A 66 3.68 -6.90 -1.59
C PHE A 66 5.04 -7.17 -0.91
N SER A 67 5.48 -8.43 -0.86
CA SER A 67 6.80 -8.82 -0.34
C SER A 67 7.94 -8.67 -1.36
N GLY A 68 7.63 -8.27 -2.61
CA GLY A 68 8.65 -8.07 -3.63
C GLY A 68 9.38 -9.34 -4.10
N GLY A 69 8.84 -10.53 -3.81
CA GLY A 69 9.46 -11.83 -4.18
C GLY A 69 9.97 -12.62 -2.99
N ALA A 70 10.10 -11.94 -1.86
CA ALA A 70 10.72 -12.46 -0.65
C ALA A 70 9.94 -13.63 -0.01
N LEU A 71 8.61 -13.66 -0.17
CA LEU A 71 7.75 -14.66 0.45
C LEU A 71 7.95 -16.06 -0.15
N LEU A 72 7.91 -16.19 -1.48
CA LEU A 72 8.11 -17.49 -2.13
C LEU A 72 9.51 -18.05 -1.89
N GLN A 73 10.51 -17.18 -1.75
CA GLN A 73 11.89 -17.55 -1.47
C GLN A 73 12.18 -17.79 0.03
N LEU A 74 11.17 -17.63 0.91
CA LEU A 74 11.29 -17.77 2.37
C LEU A 74 12.51 -17.04 2.97
N THR A 75 12.76 -15.83 2.49
CA THR A 75 13.89 -15.00 2.94
C THR A 75 13.68 -14.40 4.32
N VAL A 76 14.73 -13.81 4.90
CA VAL A 76 14.65 -13.12 6.19
C VAL A 76 13.56 -12.02 6.18
N PHE A 77 13.28 -11.44 5.01
CA PHE A 77 12.26 -10.41 4.78
C PHE A 77 10.97 -10.96 4.13
N ALA A 78 10.68 -12.25 4.25
CA ALA A 78 9.53 -12.90 3.61
C ALA A 78 8.17 -12.25 3.90
N LEU A 79 7.93 -11.82 5.14
CA LEU A 79 6.71 -11.12 5.55
C LEU A 79 6.61 -9.70 4.95
N GLY A 80 7.74 -9.13 4.56
CA GLY A 80 7.83 -7.77 4.04
C GLY A 80 7.28 -6.73 5.03
N ILE A 81 6.51 -5.78 4.48
CA ILE A 81 5.94 -4.65 5.21
C ILE A 81 4.49 -4.95 5.65
N MET A 82 3.94 -6.10 5.25
CA MET A 82 2.53 -6.45 5.43
C MET A 82 2.07 -6.43 6.90
N PRO A 83 2.82 -7.01 7.87
CA PRO A 83 2.41 -6.95 9.28
C PRO A 83 2.23 -5.52 9.79
N TYR A 84 3.09 -4.59 9.34
CA TYR A 84 3.00 -3.19 9.71
C TYR A 84 1.79 -2.51 9.07
N ILE A 85 1.57 -2.77 7.78
CA ILE A 85 0.39 -2.26 7.07
C ILE A 85 -0.84 -2.70 7.86
N THR A 86 -1.02 -3.99 8.09
CA THR A 86 -2.17 -4.51 8.86
C THR A 86 -2.30 -3.87 10.25
N ALA A 87 -1.20 -3.72 11.01
CA ALA A 87 -1.24 -3.08 12.32
C ALA A 87 -1.66 -1.60 12.26
N SER A 88 -1.13 -0.85 11.29
CA SER A 88 -1.46 0.57 11.11
C SER A 88 -2.94 0.76 10.78
N ILE A 89 -3.50 -0.14 9.96
CA ILE A 89 -4.91 -0.18 9.59
C ILE A 89 -5.78 -0.46 10.81
N ILE A 90 -5.47 -1.51 11.56
CA ILE A 90 -6.21 -1.87 12.76
C ILE A 90 -6.26 -0.71 13.75
N LEU A 91 -5.13 -0.05 14.01
CA LEU A 91 -5.13 1.10 14.91
C LEU A 91 -5.85 2.32 14.34
N GLN A 92 -5.76 2.57 13.03
CA GLN A 92 -6.51 3.67 12.42
C GLN A 92 -8.01 3.47 12.54
N LEU A 93 -8.50 2.23 12.37
CA LEU A 93 -9.90 1.87 12.62
C LEU A 93 -10.27 2.00 14.10
N LEU A 94 -9.42 1.49 15.00
CA LEU A 94 -9.63 1.58 16.45
C LEU A 94 -9.65 3.02 16.95
N THR A 95 -8.95 3.96 16.30
CA THR A 95 -8.98 5.38 16.71
C THR A 95 -10.36 6.02 16.60
N VAL A 96 -11.25 5.47 15.78
CA VAL A 96 -12.63 5.96 15.63
C VAL A 96 -13.56 5.30 16.62
N VAL A 97 -13.33 4.02 16.92
CA VAL A 97 -14.17 3.24 17.84
C VAL A 97 -13.83 3.55 19.30
N ILE A 98 -12.55 3.81 19.60
CA ILE A 98 -12.05 4.02 20.96
C ILE A 98 -11.79 5.51 21.21
N PRO A 99 -12.57 6.19 22.06
CA PRO A 99 -12.47 7.64 22.26
C PRO A 99 -11.13 8.07 22.86
N ARG A 100 -10.45 7.20 23.63
CA ARG A 100 -9.09 7.49 24.13
C ARG A 100 -8.05 7.60 23.01
N LEU A 101 -8.15 6.77 21.98
CA LEU A 101 -7.25 6.84 20.83
C LEU A 101 -7.56 8.08 19.99
N GLU A 102 -8.82 8.48 19.89
CA GLU A 102 -9.22 9.75 19.27
C GLU A 102 -8.65 10.97 20.02
N GLN A 103 -8.70 10.96 21.36
CA GLN A 103 -8.11 12.01 22.20
C GLN A 103 -6.60 12.12 21.98
N LEU A 104 -5.89 10.98 21.95
CA LEU A 104 -4.47 10.95 21.62
C LEU A 104 -4.21 11.55 20.23
N LYS A 105 -5.04 11.26 19.22
CA LYS A 105 -4.91 11.89 17.90
C LYS A 105 -5.06 13.42 17.97
N LYS A 106 -5.91 13.95 18.88
CA LYS A 106 -6.13 15.39 19.09
C LYS A 106 -5.01 16.08 19.89
N GLU A 107 -4.20 15.34 20.66
CA GLU A 107 -3.03 15.86 21.39
C GLU A 107 -1.87 16.30 20.48
N GLY A 108 -1.96 16.06 19.16
CA GLY A 108 -0.95 16.48 18.18
C GLY A 108 0.22 15.50 18.06
N GLN A 109 1.45 16.01 17.96
CA GLN A 109 2.63 15.17 17.69
C GLN A 109 2.93 14.15 18.79
N SER A 110 2.75 14.51 20.06
CA SER A 110 3.01 13.61 21.19
C SER A 110 2.05 12.42 21.18
N GLY A 111 0.77 12.64 20.87
CA GLY A 111 -0.23 11.60 20.77
C GLY A 111 -0.09 10.75 19.51
N GLN A 112 0.30 11.34 18.37
CA GLN A 112 0.66 10.58 17.17
C GLN A 112 1.85 9.65 17.43
N ALA A 113 2.89 10.10 18.14
CA ALA A 113 4.02 9.25 18.51
C ALA A 113 3.60 8.05 19.37
N LYS A 114 2.65 8.23 20.31
CA LYS A 114 2.08 7.12 21.10
C LYS A 114 1.29 6.14 20.23
N ILE A 115 0.48 6.64 19.28
CA ILE A 115 -0.23 5.78 18.34
C ILE A 115 0.76 4.97 17.51
N THR A 116 1.83 5.60 17.01
CA THR A 116 2.91 4.89 16.29
C THR A 116 3.56 3.83 17.18
N GLN A 117 3.82 4.12 18.46
CA GLN A 117 4.37 3.13 19.40
C GLN A 117 3.45 1.91 19.55
N TYR A 118 2.13 2.12 19.67
CA TYR A 118 1.17 1.02 19.65
C TYR A 118 1.17 0.27 18.31
N THR A 119 1.32 0.97 17.18
CA THR A 119 1.46 0.33 15.87
C THR A 119 2.67 -0.59 15.85
N ARG A 120 3.81 -0.17 16.41
CA ARG A 120 5.03 -1.00 16.48
C ARG A 120 4.81 -2.29 17.28
N TYR A 121 4.20 -2.18 18.46
CA TYR A 121 3.92 -3.36 19.29
C TYR A 121 2.93 -4.32 18.63
N LEU A 122 1.87 -3.79 18.04
CA LEU A 122 0.90 -4.59 17.31
C LEU A 122 1.53 -5.25 16.07
N THR A 123 2.41 -4.53 15.37
CA THR A 123 3.14 -5.07 14.23
C THR A 123 4.00 -6.26 14.63
N LEU A 124 4.73 -6.17 15.75
CA LEU A 124 5.56 -7.27 16.22
C LEU A 124 4.71 -8.49 16.58
N GLY A 125 3.58 -8.29 17.27
CA GLY A 125 2.63 -9.37 17.59
C GLY A 125 2.04 -10.04 16.35
N LEU A 126 1.61 -9.23 15.36
CA LEU A 126 1.11 -9.74 14.09
C LEU A 126 2.19 -10.42 13.26
N ALA A 127 3.43 -9.94 13.31
CA ALA A 127 4.55 -10.56 12.61
C ALA A 127 4.83 -11.96 13.17
N VAL A 128 4.80 -12.15 14.49
CA VAL A 128 4.94 -13.49 15.09
C VAL A 128 3.82 -14.42 14.65
N LEU A 129 2.57 -13.94 14.65
CA LEU A 129 1.40 -14.73 14.25
C LEU A 129 1.45 -15.09 12.75
N GLN A 130 1.74 -14.12 11.89
CA GLN A 130 1.83 -14.35 10.45
C GLN A 130 3.04 -15.22 10.10
N ALA A 131 4.19 -15.01 10.75
CA ALA A 131 5.39 -15.84 10.59
C ALA A 131 5.07 -17.30 10.92
N SER A 132 4.47 -17.58 12.08
CA SER A 132 4.15 -18.95 12.48
C SER A 132 3.16 -19.61 11.51
N GLY A 133 2.15 -18.86 11.04
CA GLY A 133 1.23 -19.32 10.01
C GLY A 133 1.92 -19.68 8.69
N PHE A 134 2.76 -18.78 8.15
CA PHE A 134 3.46 -19.04 6.89
C PHE A 134 4.50 -20.15 7.01
N VAL A 135 5.20 -20.25 8.13
CA VAL A 135 6.16 -21.33 8.36
C VAL A 135 5.45 -22.69 8.47
N ALA A 136 4.28 -22.74 9.12
CA ALA A 136 3.47 -23.95 9.17
C ALA A 136 2.97 -24.36 7.77
N LEU A 137 2.51 -23.40 6.96
CA LEU A 137 2.06 -23.64 5.58
C LEU A 137 3.20 -24.02 4.63
N ALA A 138 4.39 -23.47 4.84
CA ALA A 138 5.59 -23.83 4.09
C ALA A 138 6.01 -25.27 4.41
N LYS A 139 5.94 -25.67 5.69
CA LYS A 139 6.24 -27.04 6.14
C LYS A 139 5.21 -28.05 5.61
N SER A 140 3.93 -27.71 5.58
CA SER A 140 2.89 -28.61 5.05
C SER A 140 2.89 -28.71 3.53
N GLY A 141 3.76 -27.97 2.83
CA GLY A 141 3.81 -27.91 1.37
C GLY A 141 2.62 -27.17 0.75
N GLN A 142 1.65 -26.72 1.55
CA GLN A 142 0.44 -26.03 1.09
C GLN A 142 0.73 -24.63 0.54
N LEU A 143 1.81 -23.98 1.00
CA LEU A 143 2.31 -22.73 0.42
C LEU A 143 2.64 -22.88 -1.07
N PHE A 144 3.00 -24.10 -1.49
CA PHE A 144 3.36 -24.46 -2.86
C PHE A 144 2.31 -25.41 -3.50
N GLY A 145 1.04 -25.30 -3.09
CA GLY A 145 -0.06 -26.08 -3.69
C GLY A 145 0.03 -27.59 -3.46
N GLY A 146 0.75 -28.06 -2.44
CA GLY A 146 0.92 -29.49 -2.13
C GLY A 146 1.92 -30.23 -3.04
N GLN A 147 2.56 -29.54 -3.99
CA GLN A 147 3.47 -30.15 -4.97
C GLN A 147 4.88 -30.39 -4.42
N CYS A 148 5.25 -29.73 -3.32
CA CYS A 148 6.56 -29.85 -2.67
C CYS A 148 6.50 -30.68 -1.38
N THR A 149 5.90 -31.85 -1.48
CA THR A 149 5.67 -32.79 -0.36
C THR A 149 6.56 -34.03 -0.41
N THR A 150 7.45 -34.15 -1.40
CA THR A 150 8.42 -35.26 -1.49
C THR A 150 9.68 -34.95 -0.68
N ALA A 151 10.21 -35.97 0.00
CA ALA A 151 11.36 -35.86 0.93
C ALA A 151 12.62 -35.20 0.33
N ASP A 152 12.78 -35.20 -1.00
CA ASP A 152 13.91 -34.56 -1.70
C ASP A 152 13.65 -33.10 -2.13
N THR A 153 12.40 -32.62 -2.05
CA THR A 153 11.98 -31.27 -2.50
C THR A 153 11.38 -30.40 -1.41
N GLU A 154 11.40 -30.85 -0.15
CA GLU A 154 10.92 -30.05 0.98
C GLU A 154 11.64 -28.70 1.04
N ALA A 155 10.85 -27.62 1.10
CA ALA A 155 11.36 -26.25 1.22
C ALA A 155 12.14 -26.04 2.53
N ILE A 156 11.74 -26.76 3.58
CA ILE A 156 12.41 -26.85 4.88
C ILE A 156 12.83 -28.32 5.05
N PRO A 157 14.07 -28.70 4.70
CA PRO A 157 14.50 -30.09 4.80
C PRO A 157 14.43 -30.57 6.25
N VAL A 158 13.73 -31.69 6.48
CA VAL A 158 13.58 -32.31 7.81
C VAL A 158 14.90 -32.92 8.33
N ASN A 159 15.92 -33.09 7.46
CA ASN A 159 17.23 -33.67 7.78
C ASN A 159 18.33 -32.63 8.09
N THR A 160 18.01 -31.52 8.75
CA THR A 160 19.03 -30.64 9.34
C THR A 160 19.46 -31.16 10.72
N VAL A 161 20.72 -30.94 11.12
CA VAL A 161 21.36 -31.37 12.39
C VAL A 161 20.61 -30.92 13.67
N LEU A 162 19.59 -30.06 13.55
CA LEU A 162 18.79 -29.53 14.67
C LEU A 162 17.37 -30.12 14.71
N PRO A 163 16.76 -30.25 15.91
CA PRO A 163 15.39 -30.72 16.06
C PRO A 163 14.39 -29.79 15.35
N ASN A 164 13.39 -30.38 14.69
CA ASN A 164 12.40 -29.70 13.84
C ASN A 164 11.73 -28.49 14.53
N TRP A 165 11.37 -28.59 15.82
CA TRP A 165 10.83 -27.47 16.60
C TRP A 165 11.79 -26.27 16.61
N LEU A 166 13.08 -26.52 16.85
CA LEU A 166 14.09 -25.48 17.02
C LEU A 166 14.31 -24.73 15.69
N THR A 167 14.35 -25.46 14.58
CA THR A 167 14.41 -24.86 13.24
C THR A 167 13.20 -23.97 12.96
N LEU A 168 11.98 -24.45 13.25
CA LEU A 168 10.75 -23.65 13.04
C LEU A 168 10.72 -22.40 13.92
N THR A 169 11.10 -22.54 15.19
CA THR A 169 11.15 -21.39 16.13
C THR A 169 12.20 -20.38 15.70
N CYS A 170 13.38 -20.83 15.27
CA CYS A 170 14.43 -19.98 14.72
C CYS A 170 13.96 -19.22 13.47
N LEU A 171 13.20 -19.89 12.59
CA LEU A 171 12.65 -19.29 11.38
C LEU A 171 11.61 -18.21 11.70
N VAL A 172 10.70 -18.48 12.64
CA VAL A 172 9.72 -17.50 13.12
C VAL A 172 10.40 -16.27 13.73
N ILE A 173 11.42 -16.48 14.60
CA ILE A 173 12.19 -15.39 15.20
C ILE A 173 12.92 -14.59 14.12
N THR A 174 13.53 -15.26 13.13
CA THR A 174 14.30 -14.60 12.06
C THR A 174 13.40 -13.75 11.17
N MET A 175 12.25 -14.26 10.75
CA MET A 175 11.28 -13.51 9.95
C MET A 175 10.65 -12.34 10.74
N THR A 176 10.39 -12.55 12.03
CA THR A 176 9.88 -11.49 12.92
C THR A 176 10.92 -10.40 13.11
N ALA A 177 12.18 -10.77 13.37
CA ALA A 177 13.31 -9.83 13.46
C ALA A 177 13.51 -9.08 12.14
N GLY A 178 13.41 -9.77 11.01
CA GLY A 178 13.46 -9.17 9.68
C GLY A 178 12.38 -8.11 9.48
N THR A 179 11.14 -8.39 9.88
CA THR A 179 10.03 -7.42 9.85
C THR A 179 10.32 -6.21 10.75
N GLY A 180 10.89 -6.43 11.94
CA GLY A 180 11.32 -5.34 12.83
C GLY A 180 12.39 -4.44 12.19
N VAL A 181 13.36 -5.03 11.49
CA VAL A 181 14.38 -4.28 10.72
C VAL A 181 13.74 -3.49 9.58
N ILE A 182 12.81 -4.09 8.82
CA ILE A 182 12.11 -3.38 7.74
C ILE A 182 11.35 -2.16 8.27
N MET A 183 10.63 -2.32 9.38
CA MET A 183 9.93 -1.21 10.05
C MET A 183 10.90 -0.10 10.43
N TRP A 184 12.03 -0.46 11.06
CA TRP A 184 13.06 0.50 11.43
C TRP A 184 13.68 1.22 10.21
N LEU A 185 13.93 0.49 9.11
CA LEU A 185 14.41 1.08 7.86
C LEU A 185 13.40 2.07 7.25
N GLY A 186 12.11 1.76 7.30
CA GLY A 186 11.06 2.65 6.83
C GLY A 186 10.92 3.93 7.67
N GLU A 187 11.07 3.84 8.98
CA GLU A 187 11.12 5.02 9.85
C GLU A 187 12.37 5.86 9.59
N MET A 188 13.53 5.22 9.40
CA MET A 188 14.77 5.92 9.04
C MET A 188 14.65 6.68 7.72
N ILE A 189 13.99 6.12 6.70
CA ILE A 189 13.71 6.85 5.45
C ILE A 189 12.80 8.06 5.72
N THR A 190 11.82 7.94 6.60
CA THR A 190 10.88 9.03 6.91
C THR A 190 11.59 10.19 7.61
N ASP A 191 12.49 9.89 8.55
CA ASP A 191 13.22 10.91 9.31
C ASP A 191 14.36 11.57 8.52
N LYS A 192 15.19 10.75 7.85
CA LYS A 192 16.44 11.20 7.22
C LYS A 192 16.40 11.21 5.69
N GLY A 193 15.42 10.56 5.09
CA GLY A 193 15.28 10.42 3.65
C GLY A 193 14.26 11.39 3.04
N VAL A 194 13.69 10.98 1.92
CA VAL A 194 12.65 11.68 1.17
C VAL A 194 11.42 10.79 1.06
N GLY A 195 10.23 11.36 1.26
CA GLY A 195 8.98 10.61 1.17
C GLY A 195 8.51 10.10 2.53
N ASN A 196 7.40 9.35 2.50
CA ASN A 196 7.03 8.43 3.56
C ASN A 196 7.76 7.11 3.34
N GLY A 197 8.65 6.73 4.26
CA GLY A 197 9.52 5.58 4.07
C GLY A 197 8.78 4.26 3.90
N MET A 198 7.65 4.06 4.58
CA MET A 198 6.85 2.84 4.42
C MET A 198 6.25 2.77 3.00
N SER A 199 5.72 3.89 2.50
CA SER A 199 5.22 3.99 1.13
C SER A 199 6.32 3.74 0.09
N VAL A 200 7.52 4.30 0.29
CA VAL A 200 8.68 4.12 -0.60
C VAL A 200 9.16 2.66 -0.62
N LEU A 201 9.13 1.96 0.52
CA LEU A 201 9.48 0.55 0.57
C LEU A 201 8.45 -0.33 -0.18
N ILE A 202 7.14 -0.03 -0.07
CA ILE A 202 6.10 -0.72 -0.86
C ILE A 202 6.28 -0.42 -2.35
N PHE A 203 6.52 0.84 -2.73
CA PHE A 203 6.82 1.20 -4.11
C PHE A 203 8.00 0.38 -4.65
N THR A 204 9.05 0.23 -3.86
CA THR A 204 10.25 -0.53 -4.22
C THR A 204 9.94 -2.02 -4.38
N SER A 205 9.14 -2.61 -3.48
CA SER A 205 8.80 -4.04 -3.55
C SER A 205 7.97 -4.37 -4.79
N ILE A 206 7.08 -3.47 -5.21
CA ILE A 206 6.24 -3.66 -6.40
C ILE A 206 7.01 -3.35 -7.70
N ALA A 207 7.85 -2.31 -7.71
CA ALA A 207 8.67 -1.95 -8.89
C ALA A 207 9.71 -3.05 -9.27
N ALA A 208 9.83 -4.10 -8.45
CA ALA A 208 10.91 -5.06 -8.40
C ALA A 208 11.16 -6.03 -9.57
N ARG A 209 10.43 -7.13 -9.76
CA ARG A 209 9.07 -7.39 -10.23
C ARG A 209 8.80 -6.90 -11.64
N LEU A 210 8.55 -5.60 -11.85
CA LEU A 210 8.22 -5.13 -13.21
C LEU A 210 9.26 -5.53 -14.28
N PRO A 211 10.59 -5.43 -14.05
CA PRO A 211 11.58 -5.87 -15.02
C PRO A 211 11.58 -7.38 -15.28
N SER A 212 11.50 -8.21 -14.22
CA SER A 212 11.57 -9.66 -14.35
C SER A 212 10.33 -10.23 -15.07
N GLU A 213 9.15 -9.75 -14.69
CA GLU A 213 7.89 -10.15 -15.31
C GLU A 213 7.81 -9.62 -16.76
N GLY A 214 8.26 -8.38 -16.99
CA GLY A 214 8.36 -7.81 -18.33
C GLY A 214 9.29 -8.62 -19.25
N TRP A 215 10.42 -9.10 -18.72
CA TRP A 215 11.36 -9.95 -19.46
C TRP A 215 10.76 -11.32 -19.80
N GLN A 216 10.03 -11.94 -18.87
CA GLN A 216 9.35 -13.22 -19.12
C GLN A 216 8.27 -13.10 -20.21
N ILE A 217 7.48 -12.02 -20.19
CA ILE A 217 6.46 -11.76 -21.21
C ILE A 217 7.11 -11.50 -22.57
N TRP A 218 8.23 -10.76 -22.60
CA TRP A 218 8.97 -10.50 -23.83
C TRP A 218 9.52 -11.78 -24.49
N GLN A 219 9.99 -12.75 -23.69
CA GLN A 219 10.44 -14.04 -24.19
C GLN A 219 9.30 -14.91 -24.72
N ARG A 220 8.10 -14.83 -24.12
CA ARG A 220 6.93 -15.61 -24.58
C ARG A 220 6.34 -15.07 -25.87
N ASN A 221 6.03 -13.77 -25.93
CA ASN A 221 5.45 -13.16 -27.13
C ASN A 221 5.69 -11.64 -27.18
N LYS A 222 6.42 -11.18 -28.20
CA LYS A 222 6.75 -9.77 -28.42
C LYS A 222 5.52 -8.90 -28.72
N PHE A 223 4.51 -9.45 -29.39
CA PHE A 223 3.28 -8.71 -29.72
C PHE A 223 2.42 -8.50 -28.47
N THR A 224 2.23 -9.55 -27.67
CA THR A 224 1.51 -9.47 -26.38
C THR A 224 2.21 -8.51 -25.43
N PHE A 225 3.55 -8.53 -25.38
CA PHE A 225 4.32 -7.56 -24.59
C PHE A 225 4.03 -6.10 -24.99
N ALA A 226 4.06 -5.80 -26.29
CA ALA A 226 3.79 -4.45 -26.79
C ALA A 226 2.35 -3.99 -26.47
N LEU A 227 1.37 -4.87 -26.60
CA LEU A 227 -0.03 -4.60 -26.25
C LEU A 227 -0.19 -4.30 -24.75
N ILE A 228 0.42 -5.12 -23.89
CA ILE A 228 0.39 -4.95 -22.43
C ILE A 228 1.04 -3.62 -22.02
N LEU A 229 2.19 -3.29 -22.61
CA LEU A 229 2.89 -2.04 -22.33
C LEU A 229 2.06 -0.83 -22.73
N ALA A 230 1.38 -0.88 -23.89
CA ALA A 230 0.50 0.17 -24.35
C ALA A 230 -0.70 0.36 -23.41
N ILE A 231 -1.37 -0.74 -23.01
CA ILE A 231 -2.48 -0.69 -22.05
C ILE A 231 -2.01 -0.15 -20.70
N GLY A 232 -0.85 -0.61 -20.21
CA GLY A 232 -0.25 -0.15 -18.95
C GLY A 232 0.01 1.36 -18.95
N LEU A 233 0.55 1.90 -20.05
CA LEU A 233 0.76 3.35 -20.22
C LEU A 233 -0.55 4.14 -20.22
N VAL A 234 -1.59 3.63 -20.89
CA VAL A 234 -2.92 4.26 -20.90
C VAL A 234 -3.51 4.28 -19.49
N ILE A 235 -3.43 3.17 -18.76
CA ILE A 235 -3.90 3.10 -17.37
C ILE A 235 -3.12 4.08 -16.49
N ILE A 236 -1.78 4.11 -16.59
CA ILE A 236 -0.96 5.06 -15.81
C ILE A 236 -1.35 6.51 -16.12
N ALA A 237 -1.54 6.87 -17.39
CA ALA A 237 -1.95 8.21 -17.78
C ALA A 237 -3.33 8.58 -17.21
N LEU A 238 -4.28 7.66 -17.27
CA LEU A 238 -5.62 7.82 -16.70
C LEU A 238 -5.54 7.99 -15.18
N VAL A 239 -4.69 7.20 -14.52
CA VAL A 239 -4.48 7.29 -13.07
C VAL A 239 -3.89 8.64 -12.67
N ILE A 240 -2.86 9.10 -13.38
CA ILE A 240 -2.25 10.41 -13.14
C ILE A 240 -3.27 11.53 -13.34
N PHE A 241 -4.09 11.45 -14.39
CA PHE A 241 -5.12 12.46 -14.67
C PHE A 241 -6.12 12.60 -13.52
N ILE A 242 -6.61 11.49 -12.97
CA ILE A 242 -7.59 11.50 -11.88
C ILE A 242 -6.94 11.85 -10.53
N GLU A 243 -5.73 11.38 -10.25
CA GLU A 243 -4.99 11.73 -9.02
C GLU A 243 -4.61 13.21 -8.94
N GLN A 244 -4.41 13.87 -10.09
CA GLN A 244 -4.16 15.31 -10.15
C GLN A 244 -5.46 16.14 -10.21
N ALA A 245 -6.59 15.52 -10.47
CA ALA A 245 -7.88 16.21 -10.52
C ALA A 245 -8.27 16.72 -9.12
N GLN A 246 -8.62 18.00 -9.06
CA GLN A 246 -9.03 18.68 -7.83
C GLN A 246 -10.19 19.62 -8.11
N ARG A 247 -11.16 19.64 -7.20
CA ARG A 247 -12.20 20.64 -7.14
C ARG A 247 -11.72 21.79 -6.26
N ARG A 248 -11.62 22.99 -6.84
CA ARG A 248 -11.20 24.20 -6.13
C ARG A 248 -12.43 24.88 -5.51
N VAL A 249 -12.49 24.93 -4.17
CA VAL A 249 -13.54 25.65 -3.45
C VAL A 249 -13.02 27.05 -3.10
N PRO A 250 -13.57 28.14 -3.68
CA PRO A 250 -13.07 29.48 -3.42
C PRO A 250 -13.34 29.89 -1.97
N VAL A 251 -12.34 30.51 -1.35
CA VAL A 251 -12.40 31.03 0.02
C VAL A 251 -11.89 32.47 0.03
N GLN A 252 -12.54 33.29 0.83
CA GLN A 252 -12.12 34.66 1.08
C GLN A 252 -11.77 34.80 2.56
N TYR A 253 -10.61 35.39 2.84
CA TYR A 253 -10.24 35.80 4.19
C TYR A 253 -10.69 37.24 4.42
N ALA A 254 -11.27 37.49 5.59
CA ALA A 254 -11.73 38.81 5.99
C ALA A 254 -10.58 39.82 5.92
N LYS A 255 -10.85 40.99 5.32
CA LYS A 255 -9.90 42.09 5.23
C LYS A 255 -9.72 42.72 6.60
N ARG A 256 -8.49 43.05 6.97
CA ARG A 256 -8.22 43.85 8.18
C ARG A 256 -7.90 45.27 7.74
N MET A 257 -8.71 46.23 8.17
CA MET A 257 -8.44 47.65 7.91
C MET A 257 -7.38 48.12 8.92
N VAL A 258 -6.22 48.57 8.42
CA VAL A 258 -5.17 49.19 9.24
C VAL A 258 -4.97 50.60 8.71
N GLY A 259 -5.45 51.60 9.45
CA GLY A 259 -5.49 53.00 8.99
C GLY A 259 -6.47 53.21 7.83
N ARG A 260 -6.07 53.95 6.79
CA ARG A 260 -6.88 54.21 5.57
C ARG A 260 -6.69 53.19 4.44
N ARG A 261 -5.79 52.21 4.60
CA ARG A 261 -5.51 51.20 3.57
C ARG A 261 -6.09 49.85 3.99
N MET A 262 -6.86 49.25 3.09
CA MET A 262 -7.29 47.85 3.25
C MET A 262 -6.08 46.94 3.02
N TYR A 263 -5.69 46.20 4.06
CA TYR A 263 -4.71 45.12 3.95
C TYR A 263 -5.43 43.78 4.01
N GLY A 264 -5.05 42.86 3.12
CA GLY A 264 -5.64 41.53 3.04
C GLY A 264 -6.91 41.44 2.19
N GLY A 265 -7.42 40.22 2.05
CA GLY A 265 -8.53 39.86 1.16
C GLY A 265 -8.12 39.19 -0.14
N THR A 266 -7.01 38.46 -0.16
CA THR A 266 -6.67 37.61 -1.30
C THR A 266 -7.70 36.48 -1.41
N SER A 267 -8.35 36.37 -2.57
CA SER A 267 -9.12 35.17 -2.91
C SER A 267 -8.18 33.99 -3.01
N THR A 268 -8.43 32.97 -2.21
CA THR A 268 -7.73 31.69 -2.27
C THR A 268 -8.73 30.59 -2.60
N TYR A 269 -8.27 29.35 -2.70
CA TYR A 269 -9.14 28.19 -2.81
C TYR A 269 -8.62 27.05 -1.94
N ILE A 270 -9.54 26.24 -1.43
CA ILE A 270 -9.24 24.95 -0.82
C ILE A 270 -9.26 23.90 -1.92
N PRO A 271 -8.14 23.21 -2.21
CA PRO A 271 -8.12 22.12 -3.17
C PRO A 271 -8.70 20.85 -2.54
N LEU A 272 -9.84 20.39 -3.04
CA LEU A 272 -10.41 19.08 -2.69
C LEU A 272 -10.10 18.10 -3.82
N LYS A 273 -9.17 17.16 -3.59
CA LYS A 273 -8.81 16.13 -4.57
C LYS A 273 -10.00 15.22 -4.88
N VAL A 274 -10.07 14.72 -6.12
CA VAL A 274 -11.10 13.73 -6.50
C VAL A 274 -10.92 12.44 -5.71
N ASN A 275 -9.68 11.97 -5.57
CA ASN A 275 -9.32 10.89 -4.68
C ASN A 275 -8.62 11.44 -3.42
N GLN A 276 -9.38 11.77 -2.38
CA GLN A 276 -8.78 12.13 -1.09
C GLN A 276 -8.21 10.91 -0.34
N ALA A 277 -8.76 9.71 -0.60
CA ALA A 277 -8.39 8.50 0.12
C ALA A 277 -7.04 7.90 -0.34
N GLY A 278 -6.57 8.30 -1.53
CA GLY A 278 -5.41 7.71 -2.17
C GLY A 278 -5.64 6.22 -2.44
N VAL A 279 -4.63 5.40 -2.13
CA VAL A 279 -4.65 3.96 -2.42
C VAL A 279 -5.06 3.11 -1.20
N ILE A 280 -5.24 3.76 -0.05
CA ILE A 280 -5.43 3.09 1.25
C ILE A 280 -6.71 2.23 1.29
N PRO A 281 -7.88 2.68 0.79
CA PRO A 281 -9.09 1.84 0.76
C PRO A 281 -8.93 0.54 -0.01
N VAL A 282 -8.17 0.57 -1.10
CA VAL A 282 -7.93 -0.60 -1.95
C VAL A 282 -7.11 -1.64 -1.20
N ILE A 283 -6.11 -1.17 -0.42
CA ILE A 283 -5.32 -2.02 0.48
C ILE A 283 -6.23 -2.62 1.56
N PHE A 284 -7.12 -1.84 2.16
CA PHE A 284 -8.04 -2.32 3.20
C PHE A 284 -8.95 -3.43 2.66
N ALA A 285 -9.58 -3.19 1.52
CA ALA A 285 -10.44 -4.17 0.85
C ALA A 285 -9.67 -5.48 0.57
N SER A 286 -8.44 -5.38 0.04
CA SER A 286 -7.62 -6.56 -0.25
C SER A 286 -7.20 -7.31 1.02
N SER A 287 -6.86 -6.60 2.10
CA SER A 287 -6.45 -7.21 3.37
C SER A 287 -7.60 -7.89 4.11
N LEU A 288 -8.82 -7.35 4.00
CA LEU A 288 -10.00 -7.95 4.63
C LEU A 288 -10.48 -9.17 3.84
N LEU A 289 -10.43 -9.13 2.51
CA LEU A 289 -10.69 -10.32 1.67
C LEU A 289 -9.67 -11.43 1.88
N TYR A 290 -8.48 -11.10 2.39
CA TYR A 290 -7.44 -12.07 2.69
C TYR A 290 -7.72 -12.88 3.97
N LEU A 291 -8.39 -12.31 4.98
CA LEU A 291 -8.63 -13.00 6.26
C LEU A 291 -9.38 -14.34 6.12
N PRO A 292 -10.47 -14.45 5.33
CA PRO A 292 -11.12 -15.74 5.09
C PRO A 292 -10.18 -16.76 4.45
N THR A 293 -9.32 -16.34 3.52
CA THR A 293 -8.39 -17.24 2.83
C THR A 293 -7.37 -17.84 3.80
N LEU A 294 -6.86 -17.04 4.73
CA LEU A 294 -5.99 -17.51 5.80
C LEU A 294 -6.70 -18.50 6.73
N ALA A 295 -7.94 -18.20 7.14
CA ALA A 295 -8.72 -19.07 8.01
C ALA A 295 -8.98 -20.44 7.35
N LEU A 296 -9.23 -20.46 6.05
CA LEU A 296 -9.43 -21.71 5.28
C LEU A 296 -8.16 -22.53 5.14
N GLN A 297 -7.00 -21.89 5.04
CA GLN A 297 -5.71 -22.58 4.97
C GLN A 297 -5.33 -23.27 6.28
N LEU A 298 -5.91 -22.84 7.41
CA LEU A 298 -5.73 -23.48 8.72
C LEU A 298 -6.71 -24.64 8.96
N LEU A 299 -7.73 -24.79 8.11
CA LEU A 299 -8.72 -25.87 8.19
C LEU A 299 -8.29 -27.06 7.32
N ASP A 300 -8.68 -28.26 7.74
CA ASP A 300 -8.39 -29.47 6.97
C ASP A 300 -9.15 -29.44 5.63
N GLN A 301 -8.39 -29.46 4.53
CA GLN A 301 -8.93 -29.37 3.17
C GLN A 301 -9.81 -30.57 2.81
N ASN A 302 -9.65 -31.70 3.52
CA ASN A 302 -10.40 -32.92 3.27
C ASN A 302 -11.82 -32.90 3.88
N ASN A 303 -12.10 -32.02 4.86
CA ASN A 303 -13.40 -31.92 5.49
C ASN A 303 -13.79 -30.45 5.75
N LEU A 304 -13.97 -29.71 4.66
CA LEU A 304 -14.34 -28.29 4.70
C LEU A 304 -15.80 -28.13 5.13
N PRO A 305 -16.11 -27.32 6.16
CA PRO A 305 -17.49 -26.96 6.49
C PRO A 305 -18.20 -26.27 5.30
N GLY A 306 -19.53 -26.35 5.21
CA GLY A 306 -20.28 -25.82 4.06
C GLY A 306 -20.04 -24.33 3.76
N TRP A 307 -19.83 -23.50 4.79
CA TRP A 307 -19.44 -22.09 4.62
C TRP A 307 -18.04 -21.95 4.02
N ALA A 308 -17.12 -22.83 4.41
CA ALA A 308 -15.73 -22.84 3.95
C ALA A 308 -15.62 -23.26 2.48
N GLN A 309 -16.44 -24.22 2.05
CA GLN A 309 -16.55 -24.60 0.64
C GLN A 309 -17.12 -23.47 -0.22
N TRP A 310 -18.11 -22.72 0.28
CA TRP A 310 -18.67 -21.57 -0.44
C TRP A 310 -17.62 -20.47 -0.62
N VAL A 311 -16.87 -20.14 0.43
CA VAL A 311 -15.79 -19.15 0.35
C VAL A 311 -14.69 -19.61 -0.61
N ASN A 312 -14.27 -20.88 -0.53
CA ASN A 312 -13.25 -21.45 -1.42
C ASN A 312 -13.68 -21.42 -2.90
N LYS A 313 -14.97 -21.64 -3.18
CA LYS A 313 -15.50 -21.65 -4.53
C LYS A 313 -15.76 -20.27 -5.12
N TRP A 314 -16.26 -19.32 -4.33
CA TRP A 314 -16.77 -18.05 -4.85
C TRP A 314 -15.93 -16.82 -4.50
N VAL A 315 -15.23 -16.85 -3.37
CA VAL A 315 -14.51 -15.70 -2.80
C VAL A 315 -13.00 -15.78 -3.04
N ILE A 316 -12.41 -16.97 -3.15
CA ILE A 316 -10.96 -17.12 -3.40
C ILE A 316 -10.58 -16.93 -4.88
N PRO A 317 -11.30 -17.50 -5.86
CA PRO A 317 -10.90 -17.38 -7.25
C PRO A 317 -11.06 -15.94 -7.72
N GLN A 318 -9.95 -15.31 -8.13
CA GLN A 318 -9.96 -13.92 -8.64
C GLN A 318 -10.76 -13.77 -9.94
N ASP A 319 -10.95 -14.87 -10.68
CA ASP A 319 -11.77 -14.94 -11.89
C ASP A 319 -13.27 -15.02 -11.62
N SER A 320 -13.68 -15.33 -10.39
CA SER A 320 -15.09 -15.41 -10.02
C SER A 320 -15.71 -14.01 -10.04
N TRP A 321 -16.85 -13.87 -10.72
CA TRP A 321 -17.62 -12.63 -10.69
C TRP A 321 -18.02 -12.27 -9.25
N VAL A 322 -18.29 -13.25 -8.38
CA VAL A 322 -18.62 -12.97 -6.98
C VAL A 322 -17.45 -12.29 -6.26
N HIS A 323 -16.21 -12.76 -6.47
CA HIS A 323 -15.02 -12.12 -5.93
C HIS A 323 -14.87 -10.69 -6.43
N VAL A 324 -14.98 -10.50 -7.76
CA VAL A 324 -14.87 -9.18 -8.40
C VAL A 324 -15.91 -8.19 -7.87
N LEU A 325 -17.18 -8.60 -7.76
CA LEU A 325 -18.26 -7.74 -7.29
C LEU A 325 -18.10 -7.41 -5.80
N LEU A 326 -17.74 -8.41 -4.99
CA LEU A 326 -17.47 -8.20 -3.56
C LEU A 326 -16.28 -7.26 -3.37
N TYR A 327 -15.20 -7.46 -4.12
CA TYR A 327 -14.02 -6.60 -4.06
C TYR A 327 -14.33 -5.16 -4.47
N PHE A 328 -15.07 -4.98 -5.57
CA PHE A 328 -15.54 -3.68 -6.02
C PHE A 328 -16.40 -2.97 -4.97
N ALA A 329 -17.39 -3.67 -4.39
CA ALA A 329 -18.27 -3.14 -3.37
C ALA A 329 -17.50 -2.74 -2.10
N MET A 330 -16.54 -3.57 -1.68
CA MET A 330 -15.68 -3.28 -0.53
C MET A 330 -14.80 -2.05 -0.78
N ILE A 331 -14.24 -1.88 -1.98
CA ILE A 331 -13.47 -0.67 -2.31
C ILE A 331 -14.34 0.58 -2.20
N ILE A 332 -15.57 0.54 -2.73
CA ILE A 332 -16.48 1.69 -2.62
C ILE A 332 -16.77 1.99 -1.16
N PHE A 333 -17.16 0.98 -0.39
CA PHE A 333 -17.43 1.12 1.05
C PHE A 333 -16.24 1.72 1.81
N PHE A 334 -15.05 1.15 1.64
CA PHE A 334 -13.86 1.63 2.33
C PHE A 334 -13.41 3.01 1.86
N THR A 335 -13.68 3.39 0.61
CA THR A 335 -13.35 4.73 0.11
C THR A 335 -14.22 5.77 0.79
N TYR A 336 -15.53 5.54 0.90
CA TYR A 336 -16.44 6.43 1.64
C TYR A 336 -16.09 6.50 3.12
N PHE A 337 -15.88 5.34 3.73
CA PHE A 337 -15.53 5.23 5.13
C PHE A 337 -14.21 5.97 5.45
N TYR A 338 -13.18 5.80 4.62
CA TYR A 338 -11.88 6.43 4.83
C TYR A 338 -11.94 7.96 4.65
N VAL A 339 -12.64 8.47 3.63
CA VAL A 339 -12.76 9.92 3.42
C VAL A 339 -13.52 10.59 4.55
N ALA A 340 -14.62 9.97 5.03
CA ALA A 340 -15.38 10.50 6.15
C ALA A 340 -14.57 10.61 7.46
N ILE A 341 -13.59 9.72 7.65
CA ILE A 341 -12.73 9.71 8.86
C ILE A 341 -11.55 10.67 8.74
N THR A 342 -10.97 10.78 7.54
CA THR A 342 -9.76 11.58 7.33
C THR A 342 -10.04 13.05 7.13
N PHE A 343 -11.17 13.39 6.52
CA PHE A 343 -11.59 14.76 6.30
C PHE A 343 -12.80 15.08 7.18
N ASN A 344 -12.57 15.77 8.30
CA ASN A 344 -13.66 16.24 9.16
C ASN A 344 -14.13 17.64 8.71
N PRO A 345 -15.31 17.78 8.06
CA PRO A 345 -15.78 19.07 7.55
C PRO A 345 -16.03 20.10 8.66
N THR A 346 -16.40 19.62 9.85
CA THR A 346 -16.69 20.50 11.01
C THR A 346 -15.42 21.17 11.52
N GLU A 347 -14.32 20.42 11.66
CA GLU A 347 -13.03 20.97 12.08
C GLU A 347 -12.47 21.94 11.04
N VAL A 348 -12.59 21.63 9.74
CA VAL A 348 -12.14 22.53 8.67
C VAL A 348 -12.94 23.83 8.68
N ALA A 349 -14.27 23.75 8.84
CA ALA A 349 -15.13 24.94 8.93
C ALA A 349 -14.83 25.79 10.18
N ASP A 350 -14.58 25.16 11.33
CA ASP A 350 -14.20 25.87 12.57
C ASP A 350 -12.82 26.51 12.44
N ASN A 351 -11.85 25.83 11.82
CA ASN A 351 -10.54 26.41 11.54
C ASN A 351 -10.67 27.61 10.58
N MET A 352 -11.48 27.51 9.53
CA MET A 352 -11.77 28.65 8.65
C MET A 352 -12.36 29.82 9.43
N LYS A 353 -13.35 29.57 10.29
CA LYS A 353 -13.95 30.59 11.15
C LYS A 353 -12.91 31.24 12.08
N LYS A 354 -12.02 30.46 12.69
CA LYS A 354 -10.93 30.96 13.56
C LYS A 354 -9.94 31.86 12.81
N TYR A 355 -9.59 31.51 11.56
CA TYR A 355 -8.70 32.29 10.71
C TYR A 355 -9.40 33.41 9.93
N GLY A 356 -10.69 33.68 10.20
CA GLY A 356 -11.47 34.71 9.51
C GLY A 356 -11.74 34.41 8.03
N GLY A 357 -11.62 33.14 7.62
CA GLY A 357 -11.94 32.66 6.28
C GLY A 357 -13.41 32.25 6.15
N PHE A 358 -14.01 32.52 5.00
CA PHE A 358 -15.36 32.10 4.67
C PHE A 358 -15.52 31.78 3.18
N ILE A 359 -16.49 30.92 2.87
CA ILE A 359 -16.87 30.62 1.49
C ILE A 359 -17.87 31.71 1.05
N PRO A 360 -17.64 32.41 -0.06
CA PRO A 360 -18.58 33.42 -0.54
C PRO A 360 -20.00 32.85 -0.69
N GLY A 361 -20.98 33.52 -0.07
CA GLY A 361 -22.38 33.10 -0.09
C GLY A 361 -22.81 32.12 1.03
N ILE A 362 -21.87 31.65 1.88
CA ILE A 362 -22.18 30.70 2.96
C ILE A 362 -21.71 31.25 4.30
N ARG A 363 -22.59 31.19 5.31
CA ARG A 363 -22.27 31.68 6.66
C ARG A 363 -21.20 30.78 7.31
N PRO A 364 -20.16 31.35 7.97
CA PRO A 364 -19.14 30.57 8.66
C PRO A 364 -19.70 29.71 9.79
N GLY A 365 -19.16 28.50 9.96
CA GLY A 365 -19.58 27.52 10.98
C GLY A 365 -20.35 26.35 10.37
N ARG A 366 -21.45 25.94 11.00
CA ARG A 366 -22.24 24.75 10.58
C ARG A 366 -22.63 24.73 9.09
N PRO A 367 -23.14 25.81 8.47
CA PRO A 367 -23.50 25.80 7.05
C PRO A 367 -22.29 25.60 6.12
N THR A 368 -21.11 26.04 6.55
CA THR A 368 -19.85 25.78 5.81
C THR A 368 -19.47 24.30 5.90
N ALA A 369 -19.64 23.67 7.07
CA ALA A 369 -19.38 22.25 7.25
C ALA A 369 -20.31 21.37 6.41
N GLU A 370 -21.62 21.68 6.41
CA GLU A 370 -22.63 20.97 5.58
C GLU A 370 -22.34 21.12 4.09
N TYR A 371 -21.91 22.31 3.64
CA TYR A 371 -21.51 22.53 2.25
C TYR A 371 -20.26 21.73 1.87
N LEU A 372 -19.24 21.71 2.72
CA LEU A 372 -18.04 20.90 2.50
C LEU A 372 -18.38 19.40 2.46
N ASP A 373 -19.24 18.92 3.35
CA ASP A 373 -19.71 17.52 3.38
C ASP A 373 -20.50 17.14 2.12
N TYR A 374 -21.41 18.00 1.67
CA TYR A 374 -22.13 17.83 0.41
C TYR A 374 -21.19 17.77 -0.80
N ILE A 375 -20.12 18.58 -0.79
CA ILE A 375 -19.11 18.54 -1.83
C ILE A 375 -18.33 17.23 -1.79
N LEU A 376 -17.84 16.84 -0.62
CA LEU A 376 -17.01 15.65 -0.44
C LEU A 376 -17.76 14.39 -0.87
N SER A 377 -18.98 14.19 -0.36
CA SER A 377 -19.82 13.03 -0.70
C SER A 377 -20.08 12.86 -2.20
N ARG A 378 -20.13 13.96 -2.96
CA ARG A 378 -20.29 13.95 -4.43
C ARG A 378 -18.99 13.77 -5.18
N ILE A 379 -17.87 14.29 -4.66
CA ILE A 379 -16.55 14.09 -5.25
C ILE A 379 -16.09 12.64 -5.03
N THR A 380 -16.41 12.06 -3.87
CA THR A 380 -15.99 10.69 -3.53
C THR A 380 -16.67 9.63 -4.38
N LEU A 381 -17.89 9.86 -4.89
CA LEU A 381 -18.60 8.88 -5.71
C LEU A 381 -17.82 8.54 -7.00
N PRO A 382 -17.46 9.51 -7.88
CA PRO A 382 -16.60 9.23 -9.02
C PRO A 382 -15.25 8.64 -8.63
N GLY A 383 -14.63 9.13 -7.54
CA GLY A 383 -13.34 8.64 -7.08
C GLY A 383 -13.36 7.17 -6.66
N ALA A 384 -14.38 6.76 -5.90
CA ALA A 384 -14.57 5.39 -5.44
C ALA A 384 -14.86 4.42 -6.59
N ILE A 385 -15.71 4.83 -7.55
CA ILE A 385 -16.01 4.03 -8.74
C ILE A 385 -14.74 3.84 -9.59
N TYR A 386 -13.99 4.91 -9.82
CA TYR A 386 -12.74 4.85 -10.57
C TYR A 386 -11.72 3.91 -9.89
N LEU A 387 -11.52 4.04 -8.57
CA LEU A 387 -10.62 3.17 -7.81
C LEU A 387 -11.04 1.71 -7.90
N GLY A 388 -12.35 1.45 -7.77
CA GLY A 388 -12.92 0.12 -7.91
C GLY A 388 -12.70 -0.47 -9.30
N ILE A 389 -12.95 0.31 -10.36
CA ILE A 389 -12.76 -0.12 -11.75
C ILE A 389 -11.30 -0.49 -11.98
N ILE A 390 -10.35 0.36 -11.60
CA ILE A 390 -8.94 0.09 -11.81
C ILE A 390 -8.46 -1.13 -11.03
N ALA A 391 -8.86 -1.27 -9.77
CA ALA A 391 -8.46 -2.40 -8.94
C ALA A 391 -8.99 -3.75 -9.47
N VAL A 392 -10.18 -3.74 -10.07
CA VAL A 392 -10.84 -4.93 -10.63
C VAL A 392 -10.40 -5.23 -12.06
N LEU A 393 -9.93 -4.22 -12.80
CA LEU A 393 -9.57 -4.32 -14.21
C LEU A 393 -8.68 -5.55 -14.52
N PRO A 394 -7.60 -5.85 -13.77
CA PRO A 394 -6.79 -7.05 -14.04
C PRO A 394 -7.58 -8.35 -13.93
N ASN A 395 -8.46 -8.47 -12.93
CA ASN A 395 -9.27 -9.68 -12.71
C ASN A 395 -10.19 -9.95 -13.92
N LEU A 396 -10.73 -8.89 -14.52
CA LEU A 396 -11.55 -9.00 -15.73
C LEU A 396 -10.73 -9.41 -16.96
N PHE A 397 -9.50 -8.89 -17.10
CA PHE A 397 -8.61 -9.27 -18.21
C PHE A 397 -8.12 -10.72 -18.11
N ILE A 398 -7.86 -11.22 -16.91
CA ILE A 398 -7.47 -12.62 -16.68
C ILE A 398 -8.63 -13.55 -17.09
N GLY A 399 -9.87 -13.22 -16.70
CA GLY A 399 -11.07 -13.99 -17.05
C GLY A 399 -11.43 -13.98 -18.55
N MET A 400 -11.14 -12.90 -19.29
CA MET A 400 -11.48 -12.79 -20.73
C MET A 400 -10.39 -13.30 -21.68
N VAL A 401 -9.10 -13.17 -21.32
CA VAL A 401 -7.98 -13.50 -22.23
C VAL A 401 -7.49 -14.95 -22.03
N GLY A 402 -8.02 -15.67 -21.03
CA GLY A 402 -7.84 -17.11 -20.85
C GLY A 402 -6.47 -17.47 -20.29
N GLY A 403 -6.40 -17.67 -18.97
CA GLY A 403 -5.43 -18.49 -18.21
C GLY A 403 -3.93 -18.18 -18.29
N ASN A 404 -3.43 -17.59 -19.38
CA ASN A 404 -2.01 -17.45 -19.70
C ASN A 404 -1.43 -16.09 -19.26
N LEU A 405 -2.23 -15.24 -18.62
CA LEU A 405 -1.83 -13.91 -18.12
C LEU A 405 -2.04 -13.74 -16.61
N GLN A 406 -2.02 -14.83 -15.82
CA GLN A 406 -2.04 -14.75 -14.35
C GLN A 406 -0.94 -13.82 -13.77
N ASN A 407 0.14 -13.60 -14.52
CA ASN A 407 1.25 -12.72 -14.14
C ASN A 407 1.16 -11.34 -14.82
N PHE A 408 -0.01 -10.69 -14.81
CA PHE A 408 -0.08 -9.29 -15.26
C PHE A 408 0.65 -8.39 -14.23
N PRO A 409 1.86 -7.87 -14.54
CA PRO A 409 2.68 -7.15 -13.57
C PRO A 409 2.09 -5.77 -13.25
N PHE A 410 1.24 -5.26 -14.13
CA PHE A 410 0.50 -4.01 -13.99
C PHE A 410 -0.85 -4.23 -13.31
N GLY A 411 -0.91 -5.08 -12.28
CA GLY A 411 -2.09 -5.21 -11.43
C GLY A 411 -2.60 -3.83 -10.99
N GLY A 412 -3.91 -3.63 -11.02
CA GLY A 412 -4.55 -2.33 -10.81
C GLY A 412 -4.17 -1.70 -9.48
N THR A 413 -4.05 -2.51 -8.42
CA THR A 413 -3.55 -2.08 -7.12
C THR A 413 -2.08 -1.66 -7.16
N ALA A 414 -1.23 -2.45 -7.82
CA ALA A 414 0.19 -2.15 -7.98
C ALA A 414 0.42 -0.85 -8.74
N VAL A 415 -0.32 -0.61 -9.81
CA VAL A 415 -0.25 0.64 -10.60
C VAL A 415 -0.69 1.84 -9.77
N LEU A 416 -1.80 1.72 -9.03
CA LEU A 416 -2.27 2.78 -8.13
C LEU A 416 -1.21 3.14 -7.08
N ILE A 417 -0.58 2.15 -6.45
CA ILE A 417 0.47 2.36 -5.45
C ILE A 417 1.68 3.04 -6.08
N ILE A 418 2.17 2.54 -7.23
CA ILE A 418 3.35 3.08 -7.91
C ILE A 418 3.15 4.55 -8.27
N VAL A 419 2.00 4.89 -8.88
CA VAL A 419 1.71 6.25 -9.31
C VAL A 419 1.46 7.16 -8.09
N GLY A 420 0.69 6.70 -7.11
CA GLY A 420 0.37 7.48 -5.91
C GLY A 420 1.63 7.86 -5.12
N VAL A 421 2.45 6.87 -4.77
CA VAL A 421 3.69 7.09 -4.01
C VAL A 421 4.72 7.87 -4.83
N GLY A 422 4.83 7.58 -6.14
CA GLY A 422 5.72 8.31 -7.04
C GLY A 422 5.37 9.80 -7.11
N LEU A 423 4.09 10.14 -7.31
CA LEU A 423 3.62 11.53 -7.34
C LEU A 423 3.79 12.23 -5.99
N GLU A 424 3.52 11.55 -4.88
CA GLU A 424 3.69 12.12 -3.53
C GLU A 424 5.15 12.43 -3.23
N THR A 425 6.06 11.51 -3.55
CA THR A 425 7.51 11.68 -3.38
C THR A 425 8.02 12.87 -4.20
N VAL A 426 7.59 12.99 -5.46
CA VAL A 426 7.96 14.12 -6.32
C VAL A 426 7.43 15.44 -5.77
N LYS A 427 6.16 15.49 -5.34
CA LYS A 427 5.57 16.70 -4.74
C LYS A 427 6.30 17.12 -3.47
N GLN A 428 6.75 16.17 -2.64
CA GLN A 428 7.49 16.48 -1.43
C GLN A 428 8.89 17.03 -1.74
N ILE A 429 9.58 16.48 -2.75
CA ILE A 429 10.85 17.03 -3.26
C ILE A 429 10.65 18.45 -3.77
N GLU A 430 9.62 18.67 -4.59
CA GLU A 430 9.31 19.98 -5.17
C GLU A 430 8.97 21.01 -4.09
N SER A 431 8.18 20.63 -3.08
CA SER A 431 7.86 21.48 -1.93
C SER A 431 9.12 21.92 -1.17
N GLN A 432 10.07 21.01 -0.92
CA GLN A 432 11.35 21.36 -0.28
C GLN A 432 12.21 22.27 -1.15
N LEU A 433 12.21 22.08 -2.47
CA LEU A 433 12.92 22.96 -3.41
C LEU A 433 12.28 24.36 -3.45
N MET A 434 10.95 24.45 -3.45
CA MET A 434 10.23 25.74 -3.43
C MET A 434 10.45 26.51 -2.13
N GLN A 435 10.50 25.84 -0.98
CA GLN A 435 10.84 26.48 0.29
C GLN A 435 12.22 27.15 0.28
N ARG A 436 13.16 26.61 -0.50
CA ARG A 436 14.51 27.15 -0.65
C ARG A 436 14.61 28.26 -1.69
N ASN A 437 13.76 28.20 -2.73
CA ASN A 437 13.65 29.22 -3.77
C ASN A 437 12.72 30.38 -3.39
N TYR A 438 12.42 30.58 -2.10
CA TYR A 438 11.92 31.88 -1.67
C TYR A 438 13.03 32.90 -1.96
N GLU A 439 12.89 33.56 -3.11
CA GLU A 439 13.72 34.71 -3.44
C GLU A 439 13.55 35.69 -2.30
N GLY A 440 14.64 35.89 -1.54
CA GLY A 440 14.70 36.93 -0.55
C GLY A 440 14.31 38.23 -1.23
N PHE A 441 13.39 38.97 -0.62
CA PHE A 441 12.85 40.25 -1.09
C PHE A 441 13.90 41.34 -1.39
N LEU A 442 15.19 41.04 -1.19
CA LEU A 442 16.33 41.89 -1.48
C LEU A 442 17.08 41.30 -2.68
N ARG A 443 16.66 41.69 -3.88
CA ARG A 443 17.50 41.71 -5.07
C ARG A 443 17.37 43.07 -5.75
#